data_AF-E7D1A9-F1
#
_entry.id   AF-E7D1A9-F1
#
_cell.length_a   1.000
_cell.length_b   1.000
_cell.length_c   1.000
_cell.angle_alpha   90.00
_cell.angle_beta   90.00
_cell.angle_gamma   90.00
#
_symmetry.space_group_name_H-M   'P 1'
#
loop_
_entity.id
_entity.type
_entity.pdbx_description
1 polymer ?
#
loop_
_entity_poly.entity_id
_entity_poly.type
_entity_poly.pdbx_seq_one_letter_code
_entity_poly.pdbx_strand_id
1 'polypeptide(L)'
;MPSDAAEKQKRVLPLFEYCNLDTKTKFGLKVERDPKLRGLGVLGRGKLFSSFQQDHLEEANRLCEVFLGAETFDEFVDLCHQARDFVNEGLFAYAVSIAILHRDDCRGVTLPPVQEVFPDKFFPVETLYKALKVANSHPDKDDEIIVDVEATGNILDPEYNLAYYREDVGINAHHWHWHLVYPSGWNAAVTGKTKDRKGEMFYYMHQQMCARYDCERLSNGLPRMIPFHNFHEPLEGYSAHLSSIINGLPYASRPTGMQLQDIYGIGVQHLERWRERILDAINLGYVTDADGRETILDETHGIDILGDIIEASYESKNPDFYGSLHNWG
;
A
#
# COMPACT_ATOMS: atom_id res chain seq x y z
N MET A 1 1.07 -32.62 7.62
CA MET A 1 0.59 -31.26 7.90
C MET A 1 1.74 -30.25 7.94
N PRO A 2 2.86 -30.44 8.68
CA PRO A 2 4.04 -29.56 8.55
C PRO A 2 4.77 -29.69 7.19
N SER A 3 4.69 -30.87 6.56
CA SER A 3 5.33 -31.14 5.27
C SER A 3 4.75 -30.34 4.10
N ASP A 4 3.43 -30.11 4.10
CA ASP A 4 2.72 -29.40 3.02
C ASP A 4 2.96 -27.89 3.08
N ALA A 5 2.86 -27.28 4.28
CA ALA A 5 3.15 -25.85 4.45
C ALA A 5 4.61 -25.51 4.12
N ALA A 6 5.56 -26.36 4.53
CA ALA A 6 6.98 -26.16 4.20
C ALA A 6 7.26 -26.30 2.69
N GLU A 7 6.57 -27.20 1.99
CA GLU A 7 6.68 -27.34 0.54
C GLU A 7 6.09 -26.13 -0.19
N LYS A 8 4.90 -25.67 0.24
CA LYS A 8 4.28 -24.45 -0.28
C LYS A 8 5.15 -23.21 -0.02
N GLN A 9 5.75 -23.11 1.16
CA GLN A 9 6.70 -22.03 1.49
C GLN A 9 7.86 -21.97 0.48
N LYS A 10 8.45 -23.13 0.12
CA LYS A 10 9.53 -23.22 -0.87
C LYS A 10 9.10 -22.79 -2.27
N ARG A 11 7.82 -22.89 -2.62
CA ARG A 11 7.27 -22.45 -3.91
C ARG A 11 6.89 -20.97 -3.91
N VAL A 12 6.53 -20.43 -2.75
CA VAL A 12 6.12 -19.03 -2.60
C VAL A 12 7.31 -18.07 -2.50
N LEU A 13 8.37 -18.41 -1.75
CA LEU A 13 9.53 -17.51 -1.58
C LEU A 13 10.15 -17.06 -2.91
N PRO A 14 10.36 -17.94 -3.91
CA PRO A 14 10.91 -17.54 -5.21
C PRO A 14 10.04 -16.55 -5.99
N LEU A 15 8.76 -16.38 -5.65
CA LEU A 15 7.89 -15.38 -6.29
C LEU A 15 8.32 -13.95 -5.93
N PHE A 16 8.91 -13.75 -4.75
CA PHE A 16 9.35 -12.44 -4.25
C PHE A 16 10.83 -12.16 -4.49
N GLU A 17 11.65 -13.20 -4.63
CA GLU A 17 13.08 -13.06 -4.96
C GLU A 17 13.26 -12.31 -6.27
N TYR A 18 14.01 -11.21 -6.27
CA TYR A 18 14.24 -10.38 -7.46
C TYR A 18 12.96 -9.89 -8.15
N CYS A 19 11.89 -9.64 -7.38
CA CYS A 19 10.63 -9.14 -7.92
C CYS A 19 10.81 -7.82 -8.71
N ASN A 20 11.78 -7.00 -8.29
CA ASN A 20 12.08 -5.69 -8.85
C ASN A 20 12.99 -5.73 -10.09
N LEU A 21 13.51 -6.91 -10.46
CA LEU A 21 14.31 -7.07 -11.66
C LEU A 21 13.43 -7.47 -12.83
N ASP A 22 13.78 -6.97 -14.02
CA ASP A 22 13.10 -7.34 -15.26
C ASP A 22 13.38 -8.81 -15.59
N THR A 23 12.32 -9.62 -15.70
CA THR A 23 12.40 -11.03 -16.13
C THR A 23 12.51 -11.13 -17.65
N LYS A 24 13.43 -10.39 -18.28
CA LYS A 24 13.69 -10.49 -19.74
C LYS A 24 14.02 -11.92 -20.19
N THR A 25 14.43 -12.79 -19.27
CA THR A 25 15.03 -14.09 -19.55
C THR A 25 14.22 -15.32 -19.14
N LYS A 26 13.04 -15.21 -18.52
CA LYS A 26 12.37 -16.42 -17.98
C LYS A 26 11.28 -17.05 -18.84
N PHE A 27 10.45 -16.30 -19.58
CA PHE A 27 9.54 -16.91 -20.54
C PHE A 27 9.36 -16.02 -21.77
N GLY A 28 9.62 -16.60 -22.95
CA GLY A 28 9.36 -15.90 -24.20
C GLY A 28 7.89 -15.49 -24.30
N LEU A 29 7.66 -14.32 -24.89
CA LEU A 29 6.38 -13.67 -25.26
C LEU A 29 5.37 -14.56 -26.06
N LYS A 30 5.54 -15.88 -26.09
CA LYS A 30 4.81 -16.85 -26.93
C LYS A 30 4.00 -17.89 -26.15
N VAL A 31 3.93 -17.82 -24.82
CA VAL A 31 3.01 -18.68 -24.06
C VAL A 31 1.61 -18.07 -24.16
N GLU A 32 0.63 -18.87 -24.58
CA GLU A 32 -0.77 -18.49 -24.51
C GLU A 32 -1.13 -18.31 -23.03
N ARG A 33 -1.34 -17.04 -22.64
CA ARG A 33 -1.63 -16.70 -21.25
C ARG A 33 -3.00 -17.23 -20.87
N ASP A 34 -3.13 -17.62 -19.61
CA ASP A 34 -4.43 -18.02 -19.07
C ASP A 34 -5.48 -16.93 -19.35
N PRO A 35 -6.67 -17.30 -19.88
CA PRO A 35 -7.74 -16.34 -20.15
C PRO A 35 -8.13 -15.46 -18.95
N LYS A 36 -7.95 -15.95 -17.71
CA LYS A 36 -8.20 -15.22 -16.47
C LYS A 36 -7.31 -13.98 -16.33
N LEU A 37 -6.12 -13.98 -16.94
CA LEU A 37 -5.17 -12.87 -16.91
C LEU A 37 -5.40 -11.82 -18.01
N ARG A 38 -6.42 -12.01 -18.86
CA ARG A 38 -6.71 -11.09 -19.97
C ARG A 38 -7.07 -9.69 -19.44
N GLY A 39 -6.48 -8.65 -20.01
CA GLY A 39 -6.75 -7.26 -19.66
C GLY A 39 -5.94 -6.71 -18.49
N LEU A 40 -5.04 -7.52 -17.91
CA LEU A 40 -4.02 -7.08 -16.96
C LEU A 40 -2.74 -6.66 -17.70
N GLY A 41 -1.84 -5.96 -17.01
CA GLY A 41 -0.60 -5.40 -17.55
C GLY A 41 -0.76 -3.99 -18.11
N VAL A 42 -1.77 -3.23 -17.68
CA VAL A 42 -2.10 -1.90 -18.21
C VAL A 42 -1.11 -0.86 -17.69
N LEU A 43 -0.82 -0.87 -16.39
CA LEU A 43 0.21 -0.04 -15.77
C LEU A 43 1.56 -0.29 -16.44
N GLY A 44 1.88 -1.57 -16.66
CA GLY A 44 3.14 -2.04 -17.21
C GLY A 44 4.28 -2.04 -16.19
N ARG A 45 5.34 -2.77 -16.53
CA ARG A 45 6.57 -2.86 -15.74
C ARG A 45 7.38 -1.57 -15.75
N GLY A 46 8.23 -1.36 -14.76
CA GLY A 46 9.12 -0.19 -14.71
C GLY A 46 8.45 1.10 -14.20
N LYS A 47 7.18 1.06 -13.80
CA LYS A 47 6.46 2.21 -13.23
C LYS A 47 6.22 2.05 -11.73
N LEU A 48 5.97 3.16 -11.05
CA LEU A 48 5.60 3.11 -9.63
C LEU A 48 4.13 2.70 -9.48
N PHE A 49 3.88 1.63 -8.74
CA PHE A 49 2.55 1.28 -8.28
C PHE A 49 2.18 2.10 -7.05
N SER A 50 0.90 2.49 -6.96
CA SER A 50 0.31 3.18 -5.81
C SER A 50 -1.04 2.54 -5.52
N SER A 51 -1.28 2.14 -4.28
CA SER A 51 -2.58 1.62 -3.81
C SER A 51 -3.66 2.71 -3.70
N PHE A 52 -3.28 3.98 -3.88
CA PHE A 52 -4.17 5.13 -3.76
C PHE A 52 -4.61 5.71 -5.10
N GLN A 53 -3.91 5.38 -6.20
CA GLN A 53 -4.34 5.78 -7.54
C GLN A 53 -5.39 4.80 -8.06
N GLN A 54 -6.54 5.33 -8.47
CA GLN A 54 -7.69 4.53 -8.87
C GLN A 54 -7.36 3.53 -9.98
N ASP A 55 -6.76 3.96 -11.09
CA ASP A 55 -6.40 3.08 -12.22
C ASP A 55 -5.47 1.93 -11.80
N HIS A 56 -4.53 2.20 -10.90
CA HIS A 56 -3.62 1.18 -10.37
C HIS A 56 -4.35 0.19 -9.46
N LEU A 57 -5.25 0.71 -8.61
CA LEU A 57 -6.01 -0.08 -7.67
C LEU A 57 -7.03 -0.97 -8.38
N GLU A 58 -7.68 -0.51 -9.44
CA GLU A 58 -8.58 -1.31 -10.27
C GLU A 58 -7.86 -2.52 -10.89
N GLU A 59 -6.67 -2.31 -11.46
CA GLU A 59 -5.84 -3.39 -11.98
C GLU A 59 -5.37 -4.34 -10.86
N ALA A 60 -4.98 -3.79 -9.71
CA ALA A 60 -4.55 -4.58 -8.55
C ALA A 60 -5.67 -5.46 -8.00
N ASN A 61 -6.88 -4.90 -7.85
CA ASN A 61 -8.07 -5.61 -7.38
C ASN A 61 -8.43 -6.76 -8.32
N ARG A 62 -8.42 -6.50 -9.63
CA ARG A 62 -8.67 -7.55 -10.62
C ARG A 62 -7.65 -8.68 -10.54
N LEU A 63 -6.37 -8.38 -10.36
CA LEU A 63 -5.35 -9.41 -10.18
C LEU A 63 -5.54 -10.17 -8.85
N CYS A 64 -5.91 -9.47 -7.77
CA CYS A 64 -6.24 -10.10 -6.49
C CYS A 64 -7.42 -11.08 -6.64
N GLU A 65 -8.49 -10.69 -7.33
CA GLU A 65 -9.65 -11.55 -7.60
C GLU A 65 -9.26 -12.80 -8.39
N VAL A 66 -8.40 -12.67 -9.41
CA VAL A 66 -7.88 -13.82 -10.18
C VAL A 66 -7.11 -14.79 -9.28
N PHE A 67 -6.21 -14.27 -8.42
CA PHE A 67 -5.44 -15.12 -7.52
C PHE A 67 -6.27 -15.73 -6.39
N LEU A 68 -7.21 -14.98 -5.82
CA LEU A 68 -8.13 -15.46 -4.78
C LEU A 68 -9.11 -16.50 -5.34
N GLY A 69 -9.53 -16.34 -6.59
CA GLY A 69 -10.45 -17.25 -7.29
C GLY A 69 -9.81 -18.50 -7.92
N ALA A 70 -8.48 -18.69 -7.82
CA ALA A 70 -7.83 -19.91 -8.29
C ALA A 70 -8.27 -21.11 -7.45
N GLU A 71 -8.64 -22.23 -8.08
CA GLU A 71 -9.27 -23.38 -7.41
C GLU A 71 -8.28 -24.16 -6.55
N THR A 72 -7.01 -24.19 -6.96
CA THR A 72 -5.95 -24.95 -6.30
C THR A 72 -4.69 -24.10 -6.09
N PHE A 73 -3.86 -24.51 -5.14
CA PHE A 73 -2.56 -23.88 -4.91
C PHE A 73 -1.65 -23.95 -6.15
N ASP A 74 -1.71 -25.06 -6.90
CA ASP A 74 -0.93 -25.23 -8.13
C ASP A 74 -1.34 -24.22 -9.19
N GLU A 75 -2.65 -24.10 -9.44
CA GLU A 75 -3.18 -23.09 -10.35
C GLU A 75 -2.80 -21.66 -9.91
N PHE A 76 -2.90 -21.37 -8.61
CA PHE A 76 -2.49 -20.07 -8.06
C PHE A 76 -1.01 -19.77 -8.36
N VAL A 77 -0.11 -20.71 -8.10
CA VAL A 77 1.33 -20.54 -8.36
C VAL A 77 1.61 -20.39 -9.86
N ASP A 78 0.92 -21.15 -10.72
CA ASP A 78 1.06 -21.05 -12.17
C ASP A 78 0.59 -19.69 -12.70
N LEU A 79 -0.53 -19.17 -12.18
CA LEU A 79 -1.01 -17.82 -12.49
C LEU A 79 -0.01 -16.75 -11.99
N CYS A 80 0.58 -16.92 -10.81
CA CYS A 80 1.63 -16.02 -10.32
C CYS A 80 2.84 -16.01 -11.25
N HIS A 81 3.31 -17.18 -11.70
CA HIS A 81 4.43 -17.27 -12.63
C HIS A 81 4.14 -16.54 -13.95
N GLN A 82 2.94 -16.70 -14.52
CA GLN A 82 2.55 -16.01 -15.74
C GLN A 82 2.40 -14.49 -15.54
N ALA A 83 1.73 -14.06 -14.47
CA ALA A 83 1.47 -12.64 -14.18
C ALA A 83 2.77 -11.86 -13.92
N ARG A 84 3.74 -12.51 -13.26
CA ARG A 84 5.02 -11.90 -12.90
C ARG A 84 5.79 -11.32 -14.09
N ASP A 85 5.61 -11.86 -15.30
CA ASP A 85 6.39 -11.45 -16.47
C ASP A 85 5.90 -10.16 -17.14
N PHE A 86 4.66 -9.74 -16.91
CA PHE A 86 4.10 -8.59 -17.62
C PHE A 86 3.36 -7.59 -16.74
N VAL A 87 2.93 -8.01 -15.55
CA VAL A 87 2.34 -7.09 -14.57
C VAL A 87 3.44 -6.29 -13.89
N ASN A 88 3.10 -5.07 -13.47
CA ASN A 88 3.96 -4.22 -12.66
C ASN A 88 4.47 -4.95 -11.39
N GLU A 89 5.74 -4.72 -11.05
CA GLU A 89 6.45 -5.39 -9.97
C GLU A 89 5.81 -5.17 -8.60
N GLY A 90 5.48 -3.92 -8.29
CA GLY A 90 4.86 -3.55 -7.01
C GLY A 90 3.41 -4.05 -6.90
N LEU A 91 2.66 -3.95 -8.00
CA LEU A 91 1.29 -4.45 -8.09
C LEU A 91 1.25 -5.98 -7.92
N PHE A 92 2.16 -6.69 -8.58
CA PHE A 92 2.29 -8.13 -8.46
C PHE A 92 2.58 -8.55 -7.01
N ALA A 93 3.60 -7.94 -6.38
CA ALA A 93 3.94 -8.27 -4.99
C ALA A 93 2.78 -7.98 -4.02
N TYR A 94 2.04 -6.88 -4.23
CA TYR A 94 0.83 -6.54 -3.48
C TYR A 94 -0.24 -7.61 -3.62
N ALA A 95 -0.60 -7.98 -4.86
CA ALA A 95 -1.67 -8.94 -5.13
C ALA A 95 -1.33 -10.36 -4.65
N VAL A 96 -0.09 -10.82 -4.85
CA VAL A 96 0.38 -12.12 -4.36
C VAL A 96 0.35 -12.17 -2.83
N SER A 97 0.75 -11.07 -2.16
CA SER A 97 0.74 -10.99 -0.71
C SER A 97 -0.68 -11.10 -0.13
N ILE A 98 -1.66 -10.41 -0.73
CA ILE A 98 -3.08 -10.54 -0.37
C ILE A 98 -3.55 -11.99 -0.58
N ALA A 99 -3.26 -12.57 -1.74
CA ALA A 99 -3.68 -13.94 -2.04
C ALA A 99 -3.15 -14.96 -1.00
N ILE A 100 -1.88 -14.88 -0.65
CA ILE A 100 -1.27 -15.78 0.36
C ILE A 100 -1.93 -15.61 1.73
N LEU A 101 -2.24 -14.38 2.15
CA LEU A 101 -2.84 -14.12 3.46
C LEU A 101 -4.28 -14.63 3.59
N HIS A 102 -5.06 -14.63 2.50
CA HIS A 102 -6.49 -14.88 2.57
C HIS A 102 -6.96 -16.21 1.98
N ARG A 103 -6.15 -16.87 1.15
CA ARG A 103 -6.47 -18.21 0.63
C ARG A 103 -6.35 -19.28 1.72
N ASP A 104 -7.33 -20.17 1.82
CA ASP A 104 -7.34 -21.21 2.85
C ASP A 104 -6.25 -22.27 2.65
N ASP A 105 -5.84 -22.53 1.40
CA ASP A 105 -4.78 -23.49 1.06
C ASP A 105 -3.36 -22.94 1.30
N CYS A 106 -3.22 -21.64 1.53
CA CYS A 106 -1.99 -20.96 1.92
C CYS A 106 -1.81 -20.84 3.45
N ARG A 107 -2.73 -21.38 4.27
CA ARG A 107 -2.60 -21.35 5.73
C ARG A 107 -1.28 -21.97 6.20
N GLY A 108 -0.53 -21.22 7.01
CA GLY A 108 0.78 -21.63 7.51
C GLY A 108 1.95 -21.26 6.59
N VAL A 109 1.69 -20.67 5.42
CA VAL A 109 2.71 -20.01 4.59
C VAL A 109 2.92 -18.59 5.11
N THR A 110 4.18 -18.19 5.24
CA THR A 110 4.59 -16.86 5.72
C THR A 110 5.10 -16.02 4.56
N LEU A 111 4.72 -14.74 4.54
CA LEU A 111 5.27 -13.78 3.59
C LEU A 111 6.72 -13.43 3.97
N PRO A 112 7.62 -13.23 2.99
CA PRO A 112 8.92 -12.65 3.29
C PRO A 112 8.74 -11.22 3.83
N PRO A 113 9.65 -10.73 4.68
CA PRO A 113 9.61 -9.36 5.16
C PRO A 113 9.64 -8.36 4.00
N VAL A 114 8.72 -7.39 3.99
CA VAL A 114 8.60 -6.42 2.88
C VAL A 114 9.87 -5.58 2.68
N GLN A 115 10.60 -5.33 3.76
CA GLN A 115 11.89 -4.64 3.74
C GLN A 115 13.01 -5.44 3.07
N GLU A 116 12.89 -6.77 3.00
CA GLU A 116 13.81 -7.62 2.23
C GLU A 116 13.41 -7.69 0.75
N VAL A 117 12.11 -7.57 0.45
CA VAL A 117 11.59 -7.55 -0.93
C VAL A 117 11.82 -6.18 -1.60
N PHE A 118 11.63 -5.08 -0.87
CA PHE A 118 11.75 -3.71 -1.36
C PHE A 118 12.65 -2.86 -0.46
N PRO A 119 13.96 -3.19 -0.32
CA PRO A 119 14.86 -2.46 0.58
C PRO A 119 14.96 -0.96 0.24
N ASP A 120 14.73 -0.59 -1.01
CA ASP A 120 14.72 0.78 -1.52
C ASP A 120 13.61 1.68 -1.00
N LYS A 121 12.59 1.09 -0.38
CA LYS A 121 11.52 1.81 0.32
C LYS A 121 11.81 2.04 1.79
N PHE A 122 12.81 1.38 2.36
CA PHE A 122 13.12 1.40 3.80
C PHE A 122 14.47 2.05 4.10
N PHE A 123 15.41 2.00 3.16
CA PHE A 123 16.76 2.52 3.36
C PHE A 123 17.06 3.70 2.44
N PRO A 124 17.74 4.74 2.96
CA PRO A 124 18.19 5.86 2.16
C PRO A 124 19.02 5.45 0.95
N VAL A 125 18.88 6.22 -0.13
CA VAL A 125 19.60 6.02 -1.39
C VAL A 125 21.12 5.95 -1.18
N GLU A 126 21.67 6.75 -0.27
CA GLU A 126 23.09 6.76 0.04
C GLU A 126 23.58 5.42 0.64
N THR A 127 22.81 4.85 1.58
CA THR A 127 23.10 3.54 2.18
C THR A 127 23.15 2.45 1.11
N LEU A 128 22.19 2.46 0.18
CA LEU A 128 22.14 1.48 -0.91
C LEU A 128 23.31 1.64 -1.89
N TYR A 129 23.67 2.87 -2.25
CA TYR A 129 24.85 3.11 -3.09
C TYR A 129 26.15 2.68 -2.40
N LYS A 130 26.28 2.87 -1.08
CA LYS A 130 27.42 2.38 -0.30
C LYS A 130 27.52 0.86 -0.36
N ALA A 131 26.41 0.15 -0.13
CA ALA A 131 26.35 -1.30 -0.25
C ALA A 131 26.75 -1.80 -1.65
N LEU A 132 26.20 -1.18 -2.70
CA LEU A 132 26.53 -1.52 -4.09
C LEU A 132 28.01 -1.26 -4.41
N LYS A 133 28.58 -0.16 -3.90
CA LYS A 133 30.00 0.16 -4.10
C LYS A 133 30.91 -0.88 -3.45
N VAL A 134 30.58 -1.34 -2.23
CA VAL A 134 31.36 -2.39 -1.53
C VAL A 134 31.26 -3.71 -2.28
N ALA A 135 30.07 -4.10 -2.72
CA ALA A 135 29.82 -5.32 -3.49
C ALA A 135 30.63 -5.35 -4.80
N ASN A 136 30.59 -4.26 -5.56
CA ASN A 136 31.34 -4.16 -6.82
C ASN A 136 32.86 -4.08 -6.63
N SER A 137 33.34 -3.69 -5.45
CA SER A 137 34.78 -3.63 -5.15
C SER A 137 35.37 -4.99 -4.75
N HIS A 138 34.53 -5.96 -4.37
CA HIS A 138 34.95 -7.29 -3.94
C HIS A 138 34.07 -8.39 -4.60
N PRO A 139 34.07 -8.50 -5.94
CA PRO A 139 33.16 -9.39 -6.66
C PRO A 139 33.39 -10.88 -6.37
N ASP A 140 34.59 -11.25 -5.91
CA ASP A 140 35.00 -12.65 -5.67
C ASP A 140 34.80 -13.10 -4.21
N LYS A 141 34.17 -12.27 -3.37
CA LYS A 141 33.88 -12.60 -1.97
C LYS A 141 32.40 -12.88 -1.79
N ASP A 142 32.09 -14.11 -1.40
CA ASP A 142 30.76 -14.49 -0.89
C ASP A 142 30.52 -14.03 0.57
N ASP A 143 31.34 -13.10 1.07
CA ASP A 143 31.23 -12.58 2.43
C ASP A 143 30.02 -11.65 2.56
N GLU A 144 29.31 -11.73 3.70
CA GLU A 144 28.23 -10.79 4.02
C GLU A 144 28.75 -9.35 4.05
N ILE A 145 28.04 -8.45 3.35
CA ILE A 145 28.35 -7.01 3.32
C ILE A 145 27.51 -6.31 4.38
N ILE A 146 28.18 -5.76 5.38
CA ILE A 146 27.54 -4.97 6.45
C ILE A 146 27.83 -3.49 6.18
N VAL A 147 26.78 -2.68 6.08
CA VAL A 147 26.85 -1.24 5.88
C VAL A 147 26.00 -0.57 6.95
N ASP A 148 26.59 0.41 7.63
CA ASP A 148 25.86 1.25 8.58
C ASP A 148 24.85 2.14 7.83
N VAL A 149 23.65 2.25 8.37
CA VAL A 149 22.59 3.07 7.77
C VAL A 149 22.94 4.54 7.95
N GLU A 150 22.87 5.30 6.86
CA GLU A 150 23.05 6.74 6.89
C GLU A 150 21.82 7.44 7.44
N ALA A 151 22.03 8.39 8.35
CA ALA A 151 20.95 9.23 8.85
C ALA A 151 20.54 10.27 7.81
N THR A 152 19.24 10.44 7.59
CA THR A 152 18.69 11.40 6.63
C THR A 152 17.95 12.55 7.29
N GLY A 153 17.98 13.72 6.67
CA GLY A 153 17.22 14.90 7.11
C GLY A 153 18.08 16.05 7.63
N ASN A 154 17.41 17.14 8.00
CA ASN A 154 18.03 18.36 8.47
C ASN A 154 17.93 18.44 10.00
N ILE A 155 19.04 18.33 10.72
CA ILE A 155 19.10 18.42 12.19
C ILE A 155 18.60 19.76 12.76
N LEU A 156 18.49 20.80 11.92
CA LEU A 156 17.95 22.10 12.31
C LEU A 156 16.41 22.12 12.31
N ASP A 157 15.78 21.17 11.62
CA ASP A 157 14.34 20.98 11.67
C ASP A 157 13.99 20.13 12.91
N PRO A 158 13.18 20.63 13.86
CA PRO A 158 12.79 19.86 15.03
C PRO A 158 12.11 18.53 14.70
N GLU A 159 11.49 18.41 13.51
CA GLU A 159 10.86 17.16 13.07
C GLU A 159 11.89 16.03 12.83
N TYR A 160 13.17 16.36 12.65
CA TYR A 160 14.27 15.38 12.59
C TYR A 160 14.36 14.54 13.87
N ASN A 161 14.02 15.09 15.04
CA ASN A 161 14.03 14.35 16.30
C ASN A 161 13.05 13.17 16.30
N LEU A 162 12.07 13.16 15.39
CA LEU A 162 11.08 12.08 15.22
C LEU A 162 11.47 11.08 14.13
N ALA A 163 12.62 11.26 13.46
CA ALA A 163 13.05 10.39 12.36
C ALA A 163 13.16 8.92 12.80
N TYR A 164 13.64 8.65 14.02
CA TYR A 164 13.73 7.28 14.55
C TYR A 164 12.38 6.55 14.58
N TYR A 165 11.27 7.29 14.70
CA TYR A 165 9.92 6.73 14.69
C TYR A 165 9.34 6.70 13.27
N ARG A 166 9.47 7.80 12.52
CA ARG A 166 8.90 7.92 11.17
C ARG A 166 9.60 7.03 10.13
N GLU A 167 10.89 6.80 10.32
CA GLU A 167 11.73 5.99 9.42
C GLU A 167 11.99 4.58 9.97
N ASP A 168 11.32 4.18 11.07
CA ASP A 168 11.44 2.83 11.62
C ASP A 168 10.91 1.79 10.62
N VAL A 169 11.71 0.74 10.41
CA VAL A 169 11.39 -0.34 9.48
C VAL A 169 10.14 -1.11 9.91
N GLY A 170 9.96 -1.33 11.21
CA GLY A 170 8.83 -2.07 11.77
C GLY A 170 7.51 -1.32 11.63
N ILE A 171 7.50 -0.01 11.89
CA ILE A 171 6.31 0.84 11.74
C ILE A 171 5.88 0.91 10.27
N ASN A 172 6.83 1.13 9.35
CA ASN A 172 6.52 1.17 7.92
C ASN A 172 6.04 -0.20 7.40
N ALA A 173 6.66 -1.31 7.85
CA ALA A 173 6.24 -2.67 7.51
C ALA A 173 4.87 -3.04 8.10
N HIS A 174 4.53 -2.52 9.29
CA HIS A 174 3.23 -2.70 9.93
C HIS A 174 2.13 -2.05 9.09
N HIS A 175 2.31 -0.80 8.67
CA HIS A 175 1.33 -0.10 7.83
C HIS A 175 1.10 -0.84 6.50
N TRP A 176 2.17 -1.32 5.85
CA TRP A 176 2.06 -2.18 4.68
C TRP A 176 1.23 -3.44 4.95
N HIS A 177 1.54 -4.18 6.01
CA HIS A 177 0.82 -5.42 6.35
C HIS A 177 -0.66 -5.17 6.68
N TRP A 178 -0.98 -4.05 7.33
CA TRP A 178 -2.38 -3.72 7.66
C TRP A 178 -3.23 -3.59 6.38
N HIS A 179 -2.72 -2.90 5.36
CA HIS A 179 -3.38 -2.77 4.05
C HIS A 179 -3.51 -4.11 3.31
N LEU A 180 -2.63 -5.08 3.56
CA LEU A 180 -2.78 -6.42 3.00
C LEU A 180 -3.88 -7.25 3.70
N VAL A 181 -4.07 -7.03 5.00
CA VAL A 181 -5.11 -7.73 5.79
C VAL A 181 -6.50 -7.17 5.48
N TYR A 182 -6.61 -5.85 5.31
CA TYR A 182 -7.85 -5.13 5.04
C TYR A 182 -7.76 -4.31 3.73
N PRO A 183 -7.59 -4.95 2.56
CA PRO A 183 -7.41 -4.20 1.32
C PRO A 183 -8.66 -3.40 0.96
N SER A 184 -8.47 -2.18 0.46
CA SER A 184 -9.55 -1.26 0.06
C SER A 184 -10.53 -1.91 -0.92
N GLY A 185 -10.02 -2.64 -1.92
CA GLY A 185 -10.79 -3.35 -2.94
C GLY A 185 -11.25 -4.76 -2.59
N TRP A 186 -11.37 -5.11 -1.30
CA TRP A 186 -11.85 -6.43 -0.90
C TRP A 186 -13.28 -6.70 -1.39
N ASN A 187 -13.44 -7.69 -2.26
CA ASN A 187 -14.74 -8.10 -2.78
C ASN A 187 -15.19 -9.42 -2.14
N ALA A 188 -16.12 -9.33 -1.18
CA ALA A 188 -16.66 -10.49 -0.48
C ALA A 188 -17.38 -11.49 -1.41
N ALA A 189 -17.89 -11.05 -2.57
CA ALA A 189 -18.55 -11.93 -3.53
C ALA A 189 -17.57 -12.91 -4.20
N VAL A 190 -16.30 -12.51 -4.37
CA VAL A 190 -15.25 -13.37 -4.95
C VAL A 190 -14.70 -14.35 -3.92
N THR A 191 -14.53 -13.90 -2.68
CA THR A 191 -13.86 -14.68 -1.63
C THR A 191 -14.83 -15.51 -0.79
N GLY A 192 -16.13 -15.19 -0.85
CA GLY A 192 -17.16 -15.74 0.04
C GLY A 192 -17.01 -15.31 1.50
N LYS A 193 -16.13 -14.36 1.80
CA LYS A 193 -15.77 -13.94 3.17
C LYS A 193 -15.88 -12.42 3.30
N THR A 194 -16.73 -11.96 4.21
CA THR A 194 -16.79 -10.55 4.59
C THR A 194 -15.68 -10.25 5.60
N LYS A 195 -15.18 -9.00 5.57
CA LYS A 195 -14.28 -8.50 6.60
C LYS A 195 -15.13 -7.79 7.64
N ASP A 196 -15.30 -8.44 8.79
CA ASP A 196 -16.12 -7.88 9.87
C ASP A 196 -15.55 -6.55 10.37
N ARG A 197 -16.39 -5.51 10.39
CA ARG A 197 -16.08 -4.16 10.88
C ARG A 197 -14.81 -3.54 10.27
N LYS A 198 -14.61 -3.75 8.97
CA LYS A 198 -13.41 -3.28 8.26
C LYS A 198 -13.26 -1.76 8.35
N GLY A 199 -14.31 -1.00 8.05
CA GLY A 199 -14.28 0.46 8.08
C GLY A 199 -14.00 0.98 9.48
N GLU A 200 -14.52 0.33 10.51
CA GLU A 200 -14.18 0.67 11.89
C GLU A 200 -12.70 0.39 12.20
N MET A 201 -12.18 -0.75 11.74
CA MET A 201 -10.77 -1.07 11.91
C MET A 201 -9.85 -0.08 11.17
N PHE A 202 -10.28 0.45 10.02
CA PHE A 202 -9.60 1.53 9.32
C PHE A 202 -9.50 2.77 10.21
N TYR A 203 -10.62 3.22 10.77
CA TYR A 203 -10.64 4.35 11.71
C TYR A 203 -9.72 4.10 12.92
N TYR A 204 -9.91 2.95 13.59
CA TYR A 204 -9.19 2.63 14.81
C TYR A 204 -7.68 2.57 14.59
N MET A 205 -7.21 1.89 13.54
CA MET A 205 -5.78 1.75 13.27
C MET A 205 -5.12 3.11 13.04
N HIS A 206 -5.68 3.93 12.14
CA HIS A 206 -5.10 5.24 11.82
C HIS A 206 -5.19 6.21 13.01
N GLN A 207 -6.28 6.15 13.79
CA GLN A 207 -6.41 6.93 15.02
C GLN A 207 -5.32 6.53 16.05
N GLN A 208 -5.04 5.24 16.22
CA GLN A 208 -3.97 4.77 17.11
C GLN A 208 -2.58 5.16 16.61
N MET A 209 -2.33 5.14 15.30
CA MET A 209 -1.06 5.63 14.73
C MET A 209 -0.84 7.12 15.03
N CYS A 210 -1.87 7.96 14.85
CA CYS A 210 -1.80 9.39 15.19
C CYS A 210 -1.60 9.62 16.69
N ALA A 211 -2.31 8.87 17.54
CA ALA A 211 -2.14 8.96 18.99
C ALA A 211 -0.74 8.56 19.44
N ARG A 212 -0.18 7.49 18.85
CA ARG A 212 1.20 7.07 19.13
C ARG A 212 2.20 8.12 18.64
N TYR A 213 1.98 8.69 17.46
CA TYR A 213 2.81 9.76 16.94
C TYR A 213 2.85 10.97 17.89
N ASP A 214 1.68 11.40 18.38
CA ASP A 214 1.59 12.48 19.37
C ASP A 214 2.36 12.18 20.66
N CYS A 215 2.40 10.93 21.12
CA CYS A 215 3.23 10.54 22.27
C CYS A 215 4.72 10.74 22.00
N GLU A 216 5.21 10.41 20.80
CA GLU A 216 6.61 10.64 20.41
C GLU A 216 6.90 12.14 20.28
N ARG A 217 5.97 12.93 19.73
CA ARG A 217 6.08 14.39 19.67
C ARG A 217 6.25 14.99 21.07
N LEU A 218 5.35 14.65 21.99
CA LEU A 218 5.40 15.13 23.37
C LEU A 218 6.67 14.70 24.09
N SER A 219 7.16 13.48 23.84
CA SER A 219 8.42 12.97 24.42
C SER A 219 9.65 13.75 23.93
N ASN A 220 9.59 14.27 22.71
CA ASN A 220 10.62 15.13 22.11
C ASN A 220 10.39 16.63 22.38
N GLY A 221 9.44 16.99 23.26
CA GLY A 221 9.14 18.39 23.60
C GLY A 221 8.40 19.17 22.52
N LEU A 222 7.83 18.47 21.53
CA LEU A 222 7.03 19.05 20.44
C LEU A 222 5.54 19.04 20.81
N PRO A 223 4.75 20.03 20.35
CA PRO A 223 3.31 20.01 20.52
C PRO A 223 2.68 18.87 19.70
N ARG A 224 1.46 18.48 20.04
CA ARG A 224 0.65 17.54 19.25
C ARG A 224 0.51 18.01 17.80
N MET A 225 0.31 17.07 16.89
CA MET A 225 0.06 17.35 15.48
C MET A 225 -1.24 18.16 15.33
N ILE A 226 -1.25 19.09 14.38
CA ILE A 226 -2.42 19.90 14.05
C ILE A 226 -3.07 19.29 12.81
N PRO A 227 -4.37 18.98 12.82
CA PRO A 227 -5.03 18.40 11.66
C PRO A 227 -4.99 19.37 10.47
N PHE A 228 -4.71 18.84 9.28
CA PHE A 228 -4.73 19.61 8.03
C PHE A 228 -6.17 19.86 7.56
N HIS A 229 -6.88 20.71 8.29
CA HIS A 229 -8.30 20.98 8.07
C HIS A 229 -8.56 21.89 6.85
N ASN A 230 -7.70 22.89 6.64
CA ASN A 230 -7.81 23.84 5.54
C ASN A 230 -6.83 23.45 4.42
N PHE A 231 -7.36 22.95 3.30
CA PHE A 231 -6.56 22.47 2.17
C PHE A 231 -5.76 23.55 1.44
N HIS A 232 -6.02 24.82 1.75
CA HIS A 232 -5.27 25.96 1.21
C HIS A 232 -4.10 26.40 2.09
N GLU A 233 -3.89 25.80 3.27
CA GLU A 233 -2.72 26.11 4.09
C GLU A 233 -1.44 25.58 3.43
N PRO A 234 -0.32 26.31 3.56
CA PRO A 234 0.98 25.81 3.13
C PRO A 234 1.40 24.62 3.99
N LEU A 235 1.96 23.60 3.35
CA LEU A 235 2.43 22.37 3.97
C LEU A 235 3.94 22.45 4.30
N GLU A 236 4.37 21.74 5.35
CA GLU A 236 5.77 21.65 5.80
C GLU A 236 6.62 20.83 4.83
N GLY A 237 7.88 21.18 4.58
CA GLY A 237 8.70 20.44 3.63
C GLY A 237 9.09 19.02 4.08
N TYR A 238 9.29 18.11 3.14
CA TYR A 238 9.82 16.77 3.39
C TYR A 238 10.62 16.24 2.18
N SER A 239 11.78 15.65 2.45
CA SER A 239 12.60 14.93 1.47
C SER A 239 12.81 13.52 2.00
N ALA A 240 12.31 12.52 1.27
CA ALA A 240 12.38 11.12 1.70
C ALA A 240 13.78 10.53 1.59
N HIS A 241 14.65 11.08 0.72
CA HIS A 241 15.96 10.51 0.39
C HIS A 241 15.90 9.03 -0.08
N LEU A 242 14.75 8.63 -0.63
CA LEU A 242 14.53 7.31 -1.23
C LEU A 242 14.57 7.41 -2.75
N SER A 243 14.92 6.31 -3.40
CA SER A 243 14.87 6.16 -4.85
C SER A 243 14.29 4.81 -5.20
N SER A 244 13.51 4.74 -6.27
CA SER A 244 13.00 3.48 -6.76
C SER A 244 14.06 2.71 -7.54
N ILE A 245 14.34 1.47 -7.14
CA ILE A 245 15.25 0.60 -7.92
C ILE A 245 14.60 0.10 -9.22
N ILE A 246 13.29 0.25 -9.36
CA ILE A 246 12.53 -0.17 -10.55
C ILE A 246 12.86 0.72 -11.74
N ASN A 247 12.92 2.04 -11.54
CA ASN A 247 13.16 3.01 -12.63
C ASN A 247 14.32 3.98 -12.38
N GLY A 248 14.98 3.89 -11.23
CA GLY A 248 16.09 4.75 -10.83
C GLY A 248 15.70 6.18 -10.47
N LEU A 249 14.40 6.50 -10.42
CA LEU A 249 13.94 7.85 -10.10
C LEU A 249 13.87 8.06 -8.59
N PRO A 250 14.30 9.24 -8.08
CA PRO A 250 14.10 9.60 -6.69
C PRO A 250 12.62 9.87 -6.41
N TYR A 251 12.18 9.58 -5.18
CA TYR A 251 10.89 10.06 -4.72
C TYR A 251 10.89 11.59 -4.67
N ALA A 252 9.80 12.21 -5.15
CA ALA A 252 9.70 13.66 -5.22
C ALA A 252 9.78 14.26 -3.82
N SER A 253 10.68 15.25 -3.65
CA SER A 253 10.77 16.03 -2.42
C SER A 253 9.79 17.20 -2.48
N ARG A 254 9.16 17.52 -1.34
CA ARG A 254 8.24 18.65 -1.20
C ARG A 254 8.93 19.77 -0.44
N PRO A 255 9.26 20.92 -1.04
CA PRO A 255 9.75 22.08 -0.30
C PRO A 255 8.66 22.68 0.58
N THR A 256 9.09 23.33 1.66
CA THR A 256 8.20 24.04 2.60
C THR A 256 7.43 25.15 1.89
N GLY A 257 6.15 25.33 2.25
CA GLY A 257 5.33 26.42 1.74
C GLY A 257 4.49 26.08 0.51
N MET A 258 4.60 24.85 -0.01
CA MET A 258 3.72 24.37 -1.08
C MET A 258 2.31 24.12 -0.56
N GLN A 259 1.31 24.41 -1.37
CA GLN A 259 -0.10 24.13 -1.11
C GLN A 259 -0.58 22.99 -2.01
N LEU A 260 -1.70 22.36 -1.66
CA LEU A 260 -2.36 21.43 -2.57
C LEU A 260 -2.73 22.16 -3.88
N GLN A 261 -2.58 21.45 -4.99
CA GLN A 261 -2.86 21.94 -6.33
C GLN A 261 -3.73 20.91 -7.06
N ASP A 262 -4.51 21.39 -8.03
CA ASP A 262 -5.30 20.52 -8.87
C ASP A 262 -4.40 19.59 -9.69
N ILE A 263 -4.81 18.33 -9.79
CA ILE A 263 -4.20 17.32 -10.66
C ILE A 263 -5.20 16.93 -11.76
N TYR A 264 -4.72 16.16 -12.75
CA TYR A 264 -5.60 15.71 -13.82
C TYR A 264 -6.76 14.88 -13.26
N GLY A 265 -7.99 15.30 -13.54
CA GLY A 265 -9.22 14.64 -13.12
C GLY A 265 -9.72 15.01 -11.73
N ILE A 266 -8.85 15.45 -10.80
CA ILE A 266 -9.21 15.73 -9.41
C ILE A 266 -8.62 17.08 -8.98
N GLY A 267 -9.52 18.01 -8.65
CA GLY A 267 -9.15 19.30 -8.07
C GLY A 267 -9.35 19.34 -6.56
N VAL A 268 -8.72 20.29 -5.86
CA VAL A 268 -8.83 20.49 -4.41
C VAL A 268 -10.29 20.69 -3.99
N GLN A 269 -11.10 21.35 -4.83
CA GLN A 269 -12.54 21.53 -4.64
C GLN A 269 -13.32 20.21 -4.56
N HIS A 270 -12.82 19.11 -5.13
CA HIS A 270 -13.42 17.79 -4.97
C HIS A 270 -13.24 17.28 -3.55
N LEU A 271 -12.03 17.37 -2.99
CA LEU A 271 -11.74 16.99 -1.61
C LEU A 271 -12.64 17.75 -0.62
N GLU A 272 -12.78 19.07 -0.82
CA GLU A 272 -13.66 19.89 0.02
C GLU A 272 -15.12 19.43 -0.07
N ARG A 273 -15.64 19.20 -1.28
CA ARG A 273 -17.02 18.75 -1.47
C ARG A 273 -17.27 17.39 -0.85
N TRP A 274 -16.33 16.46 -0.97
CA TRP A 274 -16.42 15.15 -0.32
C TRP A 274 -16.45 15.27 1.19
N ARG A 275 -15.55 16.09 1.78
CA ARG A 275 -15.57 16.40 3.21
C ARG A 275 -16.91 16.97 3.66
N GLU A 276 -17.44 17.99 2.97
CA GLU A 276 -18.73 18.59 3.34
C GLU A 276 -19.88 17.59 3.25
N ARG A 277 -19.93 16.75 2.19
CA ARG A 277 -20.96 15.71 2.05
C ARG A 277 -20.91 14.68 3.18
N ILE A 278 -19.72 14.30 3.62
CA ILE A 278 -19.54 13.38 4.74
C ILE A 278 -20.00 14.04 6.04
N LEU A 279 -19.64 15.30 6.28
CA LEU A 279 -20.09 16.07 7.46
C LEU A 279 -21.61 16.23 7.48
N ASP A 280 -22.23 16.54 6.34
CA ASP A 280 -23.68 16.64 6.21
C ASP A 280 -24.37 15.31 6.53
N ALA A 281 -23.88 14.20 6.01
CA ALA A 281 -24.41 12.86 6.32
C ALA A 281 -24.32 12.54 7.82
N ILE A 282 -23.21 12.91 8.47
CA ILE A 282 -23.03 12.75 9.92
C ILE A 282 -24.07 13.60 10.67
N ASN A 283 -24.25 14.87 10.30
CA ASN A 283 -25.19 15.78 10.95
C ASN A 283 -26.65 15.36 10.76
N LEU A 284 -26.99 14.78 9.60
CA LEU A 284 -28.31 14.26 9.29
C LEU A 284 -28.58 12.90 9.96
N GLY A 285 -27.53 12.17 10.33
CA GLY A 285 -27.62 10.85 10.96
C GLY A 285 -27.88 9.70 9.99
N TYR A 286 -27.69 9.90 8.69
CA TYR A 286 -27.81 8.85 7.66
C TYR A 286 -26.92 9.14 6.45
N VAL A 287 -26.56 8.09 5.71
CA VAL A 287 -25.88 8.16 4.41
C VAL A 287 -26.83 7.73 3.29
N THR A 288 -26.61 8.24 2.08
CA THR A 288 -27.43 7.92 0.91
C THR A 288 -26.64 7.06 -0.07
N ASP A 289 -27.16 5.89 -0.42
CA ASP A 289 -26.54 5.00 -1.40
C ASP A 289 -26.74 5.48 -2.85
N ALA A 290 -26.17 4.76 -3.82
CA ALA A 290 -26.31 5.09 -5.25
C ALA A 290 -27.75 4.99 -5.79
N ASP A 291 -28.63 4.22 -5.14
CA ASP A 291 -30.04 4.07 -5.49
C ASP A 291 -30.92 5.14 -4.83
N GLY A 292 -30.34 6.02 -4.00
CA GLY A 292 -31.05 7.03 -3.24
C GLY A 292 -31.69 6.52 -1.95
N ARG A 293 -31.34 5.31 -1.47
CA ARG A 293 -31.80 4.80 -0.19
C ARG A 293 -30.96 5.36 0.95
N GLU A 294 -31.62 5.66 2.06
CA GLU A 294 -30.98 6.19 3.26
C GLU A 294 -30.64 5.03 4.21
N THR A 295 -29.39 4.98 4.66
CA THR A 295 -28.92 4.05 5.70
C THR A 295 -28.56 4.86 6.94
N ILE A 296 -29.23 4.56 8.06
CA ILE A 296 -29.03 5.27 9.33
C ILE A 296 -27.62 5.00 9.87
N LEU A 297 -26.97 6.04 10.38
CA LEU A 297 -25.73 5.95 11.14
C LEU A 297 -26.06 5.67 12.61
N ASP A 298 -26.23 4.39 12.94
CA ASP A 298 -26.51 3.96 14.31
C ASP A 298 -25.23 3.77 15.15
N GLU A 299 -25.41 3.53 16.46
CA GLU A 299 -24.29 3.36 17.41
C GLU A 299 -23.43 2.12 17.18
N THR A 300 -23.91 1.14 16.40
CA THR A 300 -23.24 -0.16 16.19
C THR A 300 -22.52 -0.22 14.84
N HIS A 301 -23.14 0.28 13.78
CA HIS A 301 -22.68 0.16 12.40
C HIS A 301 -22.22 1.50 11.80
N GLY A 302 -22.58 2.63 12.42
CA GLY A 302 -22.30 3.95 11.86
C GLY A 302 -20.81 4.19 11.62
N ILE A 303 -19.95 3.76 12.55
CA ILE A 303 -18.50 3.91 12.40
C ILE A 303 -17.92 3.05 11.27
N ASP A 304 -18.48 1.87 11.03
CA ASP A 304 -18.05 0.97 9.96
C ASP A 304 -18.38 1.58 8.60
N ILE A 305 -19.64 2.01 8.43
CA ILE A 305 -20.12 2.70 7.23
C ILE A 305 -19.30 3.96 6.94
N LEU A 306 -19.01 4.78 7.97
CA LEU A 306 -18.20 5.98 7.80
C LEU A 306 -16.76 5.65 7.43
N GLY A 307 -16.17 4.61 8.02
CA GLY A 307 -14.83 4.15 7.68
C GLY A 307 -14.72 3.71 6.21
N ASP A 308 -15.70 2.93 5.74
CA ASP A 308 -15.77 2.51 4.34
C ASP A 308 -15.89 3.70 3.38
N ILE A 309 -16.66 4.72 3.75
CA ILE A 309 -16.83 5.93 2.95
C ILE A 309 -15.55 6.79 2.92
N ILE A 310 -14.88 6.96 4.07
CA ILE A 310 -13.69 7.81 4.19
C ILE A 310 -12.48 7.20 3.49
N GLU A 311 -12.23 5.89 3.69
CA GLU A 311 -11.24 5.12 2.91
C GLU A 311 -11.65 5.08 1.42
N ALA A 312 -12.97 5.08 1.17
CA ALA A 312 -13.62 4.68 -0.07
C ALA A 312 -13.25 3.26 -0.49
N SER A 313 -13.52 2.34 0.43
CA SER A 313 -13.41 0.91 0.17
C SER A 313 -14.45 0.45 -0.86
N TYR A 314 -14.31 -0.79 -1.33
CA TYR A 314 -15.34 -1.45 -2.15
C TYR A 314 -16.73 -1.45 -1.48
N GLU A 315 -16.77 -1.37 -0.14
CA GLU A 315 -18.01 -1.38 0.64
C GLU A 315 -18.64 0.01 0.83
N SER A 316 -17.98 1.08 0.34
CA SER A 316 -18.54 2.43 0.33
C SER A 316 -19.88 2.47 -0.38
N LYS A 317 -20.90 3.04 0.28
CA LYS A 317 -22.30 3.00 -0.19
C LYS A 317 -22.54 3.82 -1.46
N ASN A 318 -21.73 4.87 -1.68
CA ASN A 318 -21.85 5.72 -2.85
C ASN A 318 -20.51 6.42 -3.16
N PRO A 319 -19.57 5.73 -3.82
CA PRO A 319 -18.25 6.28 -4.14
C PRO A 319 -18.31 7.53 -5.03
N ASP A 320 -19.28 7.61 -5.95
CA ASP A 320 -19.44 8.75 -6.84
C ASP A 320 -19.87 10.03 -6.09
N PHE A 321 -20.66 9.86 -5.02
CA PHE A 321 -21.12 10.97 -4.21
C PHE A 321 -20.12 11.34 -3.10
N TYR A 322 -19.67 10.37 -2.30
CA TYR A 322 -18.78 10.65 -1.17
C TYR A 322 -17.30 10.71 -1.54
N GLY A 323 -16.92 10.23 -2.73
CA GLY A 323 -15.56 10.28 -3.23
C GLY A 323 -14.61 9.32 -2.54
N SER A 324 -13.31 9.60 -2.66
CA SER A 324 -12.22 8.89 -1.98
C SER A 324 -11.29 9.86 -1.28
N LEU A 325 -11.81 10.50 -0.23
CA LEU A 325 -11.14 11.60 0.45
C LEU A 325 -9.76 11.20 1.00
N HIS A 326 -9.65 10.04 1.66
CA HIS A 326 -8.38 9.57 2.21
C HIS A 326 -7.34 9.25 1.13
N ASN A 327 -7.73 8.58 0.05
CA ASN A 327 -6.75 8.12 -0.95
C ASN A 327 -6.28 9.26 -1.87
N TRP A 328 -7.09 10.30 -2.05
CA TRP A 328 -6.73 11.47 -2.85
C TRP A 328 -6.03 12.61 -2.08
N GLY A 329 -6.11 12.60 -0.75
CA GLY A 329 -5.50 13.63 0.12
C GLY A 329 -3.98 13.48 0.23
#